data_AF-A0A3C1Y202-F1
#
_entry.id   AF-A0A3C1Y202-F1
#
_cell.length_a   1.000
_cell.length_b   1.000
_cell.length_c   1.000
_cell.angle_alpha   90.00
_cell.angle_beta   90.00
_cell.angle_gamma   90.00
#
_symmetry.space_group_name_H-M   'P 1'
#
loop_
_entity.id
_entity.type
_entity.pdbx_description
1 polymer ?
#
loop_
_entity_poly.entity_id
_entity_poly.type
_entity_poly.pdbx_seq_one_letter_code
_entity_poly.pdbx_strand_id
1 'polypeptide(L)'
;PPGQAALRRFVTARHDKQLRVIVHDAAAIAAAGAPLLALAQRLPSVIQFREVSDPIDRALASACLVNDAGDFYFRLIGHRLDGEAGIALPARSQPFEQQLQRVWDRSRDCSELRALGI
;
A
#
# COMPACT_ATOMS: atom_id res chain seq x y z
N PRO A 1 4.19 13.09 10.95
CA PRO A 1 4.36 13.79 9.65
C PRO A 1 3.00 13.95 8.93
N PRO A 2 2.82 14.91 8.01
CA PRO A 2 1.53 15.20 7.37
C PRO A 2 0.93 13.99 6.63
N GLY A 3 1.74 13.19 5.94
CA GLY A 3 1.26 11.98 5.25
C GLY A 3 0.62 10.94 6.20
N GLN A 4 1.18 10.75 7.39
CA GLN A 4 0.60 9.86 8.40
C GLN A 4 -0.76 10.36 8.92
N ALA A 5 -0.90 11.68 9.09
CA ALA A 5 -2.17 12.28 9.52
C ALA A 5 -3.25 12.15 8.44
N ALA A 6 -2.89 12.35 7.17
CA ALA A 6 -3.79 12.17 6.03
C ALA A 6 -4.26 10.71 5.92
N LEU A 7 -3.33 9.75 6.04
CA LEU A 7 -3.66 8.33 6.00
C LEU A 7 -4.56 7.91 7.15
N ARG A 8 -4.26 8.38 8.38
CA ARG A 8 -5.12 8.15 9.54
C ARG A 8 -6.53 8.69 9.30
N ARG A 9 -6.66 9.92 8.81
CA ARG A 9 -7.96 10.53 8.48
C ARG A 9 -8.72 9.69 7.46
N PHE A 10 -8.05 9.23 6.40
CA PHE A 10 -8.65 8.36 5.39
C PHE A 10 -9.19 7.08 6.03
N VAL A 11 -8.35 6.29 6.71
CA VAL A 11 -8.74 4.96 7.23
C VAL A 11 -9.80 5.03 8.35
N THR A 12 -9.93 6.14 9.07
CA THR A 12 -10.94 6.31 10.14
C THR A 12 -12.26 6.96 9.68
N ALA A 13 -12.36 7.43 8.43
CA ALA A 13 -13.56 8.10 7.94
C ALA A 13 -14.79 7.15 7.83
N ARG A 14 -16.02 7.68 7.92
CA ARG A 14 -17.27 6.87 7.97
C ARG A 14 -17.81 6.42 6.59
N HIS A 15 -16.96 5.99 5.68
CA HIS A 15 -17.36 5.42 4.39
C HIS A 15 -16.72 4.06 4.16
N ASP A 16 -17.32 3.27 3.27
CA ASP A 16 -16.72 2.03 2.77
C ASP A 16 -15.45 2.36 1.99
N LYS A 17 -14.34 1.82 2.45
CA LYS A 17 -13.00 2.13 1.94
C LYS A 17 -12.05 1.01 2.30
N GLN A 18 -11.07 0.81 1.43
CA GLN A 18 -9.99 -0.13 1.67
C GLN A 18 -8.65 0.53 1.33
N LEU A 19 -7.67 0.28 2.17
CA LEU A 19 -6.27 0.58 1.93
C LEU A 19 -5.54 -0.75 1.76
N ARG A 20 -5.17 -1.08 0.52
CA ARG A 20 -4.36 -2.26 0.19
C ARG A 20 -2.91 -1.85 0.05
N VAL A 21 -2.03 -2.47 0.81
CA VAL A 21 -0.60 -2.14 0.84
C VAL A 21 0.21 -3.37 0.49
N ILE A 22 1.03 -3.26 -0.55
CA ILE A 22 1.98 -4.28 -0.96
C ILE A 22 3.35 -3.93 -0.39
N VAL A 23 4.02 -4.89 0.22
CA VAL A 23 5.33 -4.70 0.85
C VAL A 23 6.35 -5.73 0.34
N HIS A 24 7.63 -5.40 0.37
CA HIS A 24 8.70 -6.32 -0.03
C HIS A 24 9.20 -7.20 1.12
N ASP A 25 9.13 -6.71 2.36
CA ASP A 25 9.60 -7.39 3.55
C ASP A 25 8.69 -7.08 4.74
N ALA A 26 7.74 -7.97 5.03
CA ALA A 26 6.82 -7.83 6.15
C ALA A 26 7.54 -8.02 7.49
N ALA A 27 8.55 -8.88 7.57
CA ALA A 27 9.27 -9.15 8.81
C ALA A 27 10.05 -7.92 9.28
N ALA A 28 10.73 -7.22 8.35
CA ALA A 28 11.41 -5.96 8.65
C ALA A 28 10.45 -4.87 9.11
N ILE A 29 9.26 -4.77 8.51
CA ILE A 29 8.22 -3.82 8.92
C ILE A 29 7.71 -4.13 10.34
N ALA A 30 7.49 -5.42 10.65
CA ALA A 30 7.07 -5.87 11.98
C ALA A 30 8.11 -5.48 13.04
N ALA A 31 9.39 -5.78 12.78
CA ALA A 31 10.50 -5.48 13.68
C ALA A 31 10.71 -3.97 13.89
N ALA A 32 10.50 -3.15 12.85
CA ALA A 32 10.66 -1.70 12.93
C ALA A 32 9.54 -0.99 13.70
N GLY A 33 8.40 -1.64 13.96
CA GLY A 33 7.28 -1.05 14.70
C GLY A 33 6.66 0.16 13.99
N ALA A 34 6.45 0.08 12.67
CA ALA A 34 5.99 1.21 11.87
C ALA A 34 4.64 1.78 12.37
N PRO A 35 4.44 3.12 12.42
CA PRO A 35 3.19 3.69 12.93
C PRO A 35 1.93 3.31 12.13
N LEU A 36 2.07 2.94 10.86
CA LEU A 36 0.95 2.42 10.04
C LEU A 36 0.54 1.01 10.46
N LEU A 37 1.49 0.20 10.95
CA LEU A 37 1.22 -1.16 11.43
C LEU A 37 0.24 -1.14 12.60
N ALA A 38 0.44 -0.25 13.57
CA ALA A 38 -0.46 -0.10 14.71
C ALA A 38 -1.90 0.29 14.29
N LEU A 39 -2.05 1.11 13.23
CA LEU A 39 -3.37 1.43 12.67
C LEU A 39 -4.00 0.23 11.97
N ALA A 40 -3.23 -0.53 11.19
CA ALA A 40 -3.72 -1.69 10.48
C ALA A 40 -4.17 -2.81 11.42
N GLN A 41 -3.44 -3.03 12.51
CA GLN A 41 -3.81 -3.98 13.56
C GLN A 41 -5.14 -3.63 14.23
N ARG A 42 -5.51 -2.35 14.31
CA ARG A 42 -6.78 -1.87 14.86
C ARG A 42 -7.93 -1.83 13.85
N LEU A 43 -7.61 -1.83 12.56
CA LEU A 43 -8.56 -1.68 11.47
C LEU A 43 -8.34 -2.75 10.38
N PRO A 44 -8.31 -4.05 10.71
CA PRO A 44 -7.93 -5.11 9.77
C PRO A 44 -8.93 -5.31 8.62
N SER A 45 -10.17 -4.82 8.75
CA SER A 45 -11.15 -4.80 7.66
C SER A 45 -10.95 -3.64 6.66
N VAL A 46 -10.23 -2.59 7.06
CA VAL A 46 -9.97 -1.40 6.24
C VAL A 46 -8.56 -1.44 5.65
N ILE A 47 -7.57 -1.89 6.41
CA ILE A 47 -6.16 -1.92 5.98
C ILE A 47 -5.72 -3.36 5.82
N GLN A 48 -5.25 -3.70 4.62
CA GLN A 48 -4.75 -5.03 4.30
C GLN A 48 -3.31 -4.94 3.82
N PHE A 49 -2.46 -5.83 4.31
CA PHE A 49 -1.09 -5.98 3.86
C PHE A 49 -0.92 -7.31 3.14
N ARG A 50 -0.17 -7.27 2.04
CA ARG A 50 0.37 -8.46 1.39
C ARG A 50 1.84 -8.25 1.06
N GLU A 51 2.62 -9.32 1.14
CA GLU A 51 4.03 -9.30 0.78
C GLU A 51 4.23 -9.90 -0.61
N VAL A 52 4.99 -9.20 -1.44
CA VAL A 52 5.34 -9.69 -2.78
C VAL A 52 6.05 -11.03 -2.66
N SER A 53 5.51 -12.07 -3.28
CA SER A 53 6.10 -13.42 -3.26
C SER A 53 6.89 -13.70 -4.55
N ASP A 54 6.39 -13.21 -5.67
CA ASP A 54 6.95 -13.49 -7.00
C ASP A 54 8.30 -12.80 -7.23
N PRO A 55 9.32 -13.50 -7.75
CA PRO A 55 10.64 -12.92 -8.01
C PRO A 55 10.62 -11.73 -8.99
N ILE A 56 9.76 -11.75 -10.01
CA ILE A 56 9.67 -10.67 -11.01
C ILE A 56 9.14 -9.41 -10.33
N ASP A 57 8.09 -9.56 -9.54
CA ASP A 57 7.48 -8.45 -8.82
C ASP A 57 8.40 -7.93 -7.70
N ARG A 58 9.17 -8.81 -7.03
CA ARG A 58 10.17 -8.43 -6.02
C ARG A 58 11.28 -7.56 -6.62
N ALA A 59 11.63 -7.78 -7.89
CA ALA A 59 12.66 -7.01 -8.59
C ALA A 59 12.20 -5.58 -8.97
N LEU A 60 10.90 -5.28 -8.88
CA LEU A 60 10.40 -3.94 -9.15
C LEU A 60 10.84 -2.96 -8.06
N ALA A 61 11.71 -2.03 -8.45
CA ALA A 61 12.16 -0.93 -7.60
C ALA A 61 11.16 0.23 -7.52
N SER A 62 10.11 0.21 -8.33
CA SER A 62 9.11 1.28 -8.40
C SER A 62 8.18 1.28 -7.19
N ALA A 63 7.60 2.44 -6.88
CA ALA A 63 6.52 2.56 -5.91
C ALA A 63 5.33 3.29 -6.55
N CYS A 64 4.11 2.81 -6.29
CA CYS A 64 2.91 3.39 -6.86
C CYS A 64 1.81 3.50 -5.81
N LEU A 65 1.03 4.58 -5.89
CA LEU A 65 -0.21 4.80 -5.16
C LEU A 65 -1.28 5.17 -6.19
N VAL A 66 -2.45 4.53 -6.12
CA VAL A 66 -3.62 4.88 -6.93
C VAL A 66 -4.87 4.88 -6.07
N ASN A 67 -5.92 5.57 -6.53
CA ASN A 67 -7.27 5.48 -5.96
C ASN A 67 -8.35 5.31 -7.05
N ASP A 68 -9.58 5.13 -6.59
CA ASP A 68 -10.80 4.99 -7.37
C ASP A 68 -11.23 6.27 -8.10
N ALA A 69 -10.77 7.44 -7.65
CA ALA A 69 -10.99 8.72 -8.33
C ALA A 69 -10.12 8.91 -9.59
N GLY A 70 -9.17 8.01 -9.84
CA GLY A 70 -8.22 8.12 -10.94
C GLY A 70 -7.00 9.01 -10.61
N ASP A 71 -6.75 9.26 -9.33
CA ASP A 71 -5.51 9.87 -8.87
C ASP A 71 -4.40 8.82 -8.81
N PHE A 72 -3.18 9.24 -9.10
CA PHE A 72 -2.01 8.39 -8.94
C PHE A 72 -0.77 9.17 -8.56
N TYR A 73 0.15 8.45 -7.92
CA TYR A 73 1.53 8.87 -7.74
C TYR A 73 2.44 7.68 -8.02
N PHE A 74 3.32 7.82 -9.00
CA PHE A 74 4.24 6.78 -9.44
C PHE A 74 5.68 7.25 -9.33
N ARG A 75 6.52 6.40 -8.75
CA ARG A 75 7.96 6.58 -8.67
C ARG A 75 8.64 5.45 -9.39
N LEU A 76 9.43 5.77 -10.41
CA LEU A 76 10.22 4.78 -11.15
C LEU A 76 11.30 4.13 -10.25
N ILE A 77 11.82 4.90 -9.29
CA ILE A 77 12.84 4.48 -8.34
C ILE A 77 12.35 4.82 -6.93
N GLY A 78 11.95 3.82 -6.16
CA GLY A 78 11.25 3.97 -4.87
C GLY A 78 12.05 4.63 -3.74
N HIS A 79 13.37 4.82 -3.91
CA HIS A 79 14.23 5.53 -2.95
C HIS A 79 14.36 7.04 -3.21
N ARG A 80 13.82 7.55 -4.33
CA ARG A 80 13.69 9.00 -4.60
C ARG A 80 12.28 9.48 -4.33
N LEU A 81 12.10 10.77 -4.05
CA LEU A 81 10.77 11.40 -3.97
C LEU A 81 10.32 11.99 -5.31
N ASP A 82 11.17 11.91 -6.34
CA ASP A 82 10.80 12.29 -7.71
C ASP A 82 9.87 11.23 -8.30
N GLY A 83 8.75 11.69 -8.86
CA GLY A 83 7.72 10.83 -9.43
C GLY A 83 6.74 11.60 -10.31
N GLU A 84 5.92 10.85 -11.03
CA GLU A 84 4.79 11.39 -11.80
C GLU A 84 3.54 11.35 -10.92
N ALA A 85 2.80 12.45 -10.88
CA ALA A 85 1.52 12.53 -10.20
C ALA A 85 0.43 12.99 -11.18
N GLY A 86 -0.75 12.42 -11.06
CA GLY A 86 -1.95 12.84 -11.80
C GLY A 86 -3.16 12.86 -10.88
N ILE A 87 -4.07 13.80 -11.10
CA ILE A 87 -5.30 13.97 -10.34
C ILE A 87 -6.48 13.85 -11.31
N ALA A 88 -7.46 13.00 -11.00
CA ALA A 88 -8.63 12.72 -11.82
C ALA A 88 -8.27 12.34 -13.28
N LEU A 89 -7.25 11.50 -13.46
CA LEU A 89 -6.78 11.03 -14.77
C LEU A 89 -6.99 9.51 -14.94
N PRO A 90 -8.24 9.03 -15.04
CA PRO A 90 -8.55 7.60 -15.02
C PRO A 90 -7.87 6.80 -16.13
N ALA A 91 -7.73 7.38 -17.33
CA ALA A 91 -7.03 6.73 -18.45
C ALA A 91 -5.53 6.52 -18.17
N ARG A 92 -4.92 7.37 -17.34
CA ARG A 92 -3.51 7.25 -16.94
C ARG A 92 -3.32 6.39 -15.70
N SER A 93 -4.29 6.37 -14.78
CA SER A 93 -4.20 5.54 -13.56
C SER A 93 -4.48 4.05 -13.83
N GLN A 94 -5.31 3.73 -14.82
CA GLN A 94 -5.78 2.36 -15.08
C GLN A 94 -4.65 1.33 -15.25
N PRO A 95 -3.55 1.58 -16.02
CA PRO A 95 -2.47 0.62 -16.14
C PRO A 95 -1.78 0.32 -14.80
N PHE A 96 -1.62 1.33 -13.95
CA PHE A 96 -1.02 1.17 -12.62
C PHE A 96 -1.93 0.35 -11.69
N GLU A 97 -3.23 0.61 -11.71
CA GLU A 97 -4.21 -0.15 -10.94
C GLU A 97 -4.19 -1.63 -11.35
N GLN A 98 -4.22 -1.93 -12.65
CA GLN A 98 -4.15 -3.31 -13.15
C GLN A 98 -2.84 -4.00 -12.75
N GLN A 99 -1.71 -3.29 -12.82
CA GLN A 99 -0.43 -3.85 -12.40
C GLN A 99 -0.44 -4.14 -10.90
N LEU A 100 -0.85 -3.20 -10.06
CA LEU A 100 -0.95 -3.39 -8.61
C LEU A 100 -1.90 -4.53 -8.26
N GLN A 101 -3.03 -4.66 -8.95
CA GLN A 101 -3.97 -5.75 -8.74
C GLN A 101 -3.33 -7.12 -9.06
N ARG A 102 -2.60 -7.24 -10.17
CA ARG A 102 -1.85 -8.47 -10.50
C ARG A 102 -0.82 -8.83 -9.43
N VAL A 103 -0.06 -7.86 -8.94
CA VAL A 103 0.91 -8.09 -7.86
C VAL A 103 0.19 -8.48 -6.57
N TRP A 104 -0.91 -7.81 -6.24
CA TRP A 104 -1.73 -8.09 -5.06
C TRP A 104 -2.25 -9.53 -5.04
N ASP A 105 -2.75 -10.02 -6.18
CA ASP A 105 -3.32 -11.36 -6.30
C ASP A 105 -2.27 -12.47 -6.16
N ARG A 106 -1.02 -12.20 -6.56
CA ARG A 106 0.12 -13.12 -6.42
C ARG A 106 0.79 -13.03 -5.04
N SER A 107 0.62 -11.91 -4.35
CA SER A 107 1.28 -11.64 -3.07
C SER A 107 0.72 -12.52 -1.95
N ARG A 108 1.58 -12.88 -1.00
CA ARG A 108 1.20 -13.69 0.17
C ARG A 108 0.56 -12.81 1.24
N ASP A 109 -0.30 -13.40 2.06
CA ASP A 109 -0.76 -12.74 3.28
C ASP A 109 0.39 -12.59 4.30
N CYS A 110 0.36 -11.50 5.07
CA CYS A 110 1.34 -11.21 6.11
C CYS A 110 0.79 -11.56 7.49
N SER A 111 0.96 -12.80 7.95
CA SER A 111 0.54 -13.21 9.31
C SER A 111 1.32 -12.48 10.39
N GLU A 112 2.58 -12.13 10.12
CA GLU A 112 3.52 -11.46 11.00
C GLU A 112 3.13 -9.99 11.28
N LEU A 113 2.33 -9.39 10.41
CA LEU A 113 1.81 -8.02 10.56
C LEU A 113 0.46 -7.97 11.27
N ARG A 114 -0.20 -9.12 11.49
CA ARG A 114 -1.43 -9.16 12.27
C ARG A 114 -1.12 -8.84 13.73
N ALA A 115 -2.10 -8.33 14.45
CA ALA A 115 -1.96 -8.17 15.88
C ALA A 115 -1.69 -9.54 16.48
N LEU A 116 -0.55 -9.71 17.15
CA LEU A 116 -0.35 -10.82 18.08
C LEU A 116 -1.33 -10.56 19.23
N GLY A 117 -2.54 -11.09 19.07
CA GLY A 117 -3.47 -11.23 20.17
C GLY A 117 -2.77 -12.04 21.24
N ILE A 118 -2.62 -11.43 22.40
CA ILE A 118 -2.41 -12.07 23.70
C ILE A 118 -3.28 -13.33 23.82
#